data_AF-A0A1V5IPS2-F1
#
_entry.id   AF-A0A1V5IPS2-F1
#
_cell.length_a   1.000
_cell.length_b   1.000
_cell.length_c   1.000
_cell.angle_alpha   90.00
_cell.angle_beta   90.00
_cell.angle_gamma   90.00
#
_symmetry.space_group_name_H-M   'P 1'
#
loop_
_entity.id
_entity.type
_entity.pdbx_description
1 polymer ?
#
loop_
_entity_poly.entity_id
_entity_poly.type
_entity_poly.pdbx_seq_one_letter_code
_entity_poly.pdbx_strand_id
1 'polypeptide(L)'
;MPSRFEIDDELWAEVEPLIPVRPRRRRYPGRRPIPDRRVLNGILHVLHTGIAWEDLPQEYGYGSGVTCWRRLRDWQQAGVWDALHQRLLVRLNAAAAIDWSRACVDGSHVRALLGGS
;
A
#
# COMPACT_ATOMS: atom_id res chain seq x y z
N MET A 1 -2.10 -16.10 10.80
CA MET A 1 -2.57 -14.96 11.60
C MET A 1 -2.64 -13.76 10.66
N PRO A 2 -3.78 -13.07 10.51
CA PRO A 2 -3.80 -11.83 9.74
C PRO A 2 -2.83 -10.84 10.38
N SER A 3 -2.03 -10.16 9.56
CA SER A 3 -1.06 -9.20 10.08
C SER A 3 -1.80 -8.00 10.67
N ARG A 4 -1.25 -7.37 11.72
CA ARG A 4 -1.82 -6.17 12.37
C ARG A 4 -2.08 -5.00 11.40
N PHE A 5 -1.58 -5.08 10.17
CA PHE A 5 -1.59 -4.05 9.14
C PHE A 5 -2.64 -4.27 8.04
N GLU A 6 -3.68 -5.06 8.30
CA GLU A 6 -4.79 -5.17 7.36
C GLU A 6 -5.63 -3.89 7.37
N ILE A 7 -5.86 -3.34 6.18
CA ILE A 7 -6.73 -2.19 6.01
C ILE A 7 -8.18 -2.58 6.28
N ASP A 8 -8.89 -1.75 7.03
CA ASP A 8 -10.32 -1.87 7.20
C ASP A 8 -11.09 -1.50 5.91
N ASP A 9 -12.40 -1.75 5.94
CA ASP A 9 -13.28 -1.52 4.79
C ASP A 9 -13.46 -0.02 4.49
N GLU A 10 -13.41 0.84 5.51
CA GLU A 10 -13.60 2.29 5.35
C GLU A 10 -12.41 2.90 4.60
N LEU A 11 -11.18 2.60 5.05
CA LEU A 11 -9.97 3.05 4.38
C LEU A 11 -9.87 2.43 2.98
N TRP A 12 -10.27 1.17 2.82
CA TRP A 12 -10.28 0.54 1.50
C TRP A 12 -11.22 1.26 0.52
N ALA A 13 -12.42 1.67 0.98
CA ALA A 13 -13.37 2.40 0.14
C ALA A 13 -12.83 3.76 -0.36
N GLU A 14 -11.89 4.37 0.36
CA GLU A 14 -11.21 5.59 -0.08
C GLU A 14 -10.09 5.34 -1.10
N VAL A 15 -9.36 4.23 -0.93
CA VAL A 15 -8.20 3.88 -1.76
C VAL A 15 -8.61 3.22 -3.07
N GLU A 16 -9.57 2.31 -3.04
CA GLU A 16 -10.00 1.51 -4.19
C GLU A 16 -10.32 2.36 -5.44
N PRO A 17 -11.07 3.49 -5.33
CA PRO A 17 -11.40 4.32 -6.49
C PRO A 17 -10.20 5.05 -7.11
N LEU A 18 -9.09 5.17 -6.37
CA LEU A 18 -7.88 5.82 -6.84
C LEU A 18 -6.99 4.86 -7.64
N ILE A 19 -7.19 3.55 -7.48
CA ILE A 19 -6.35 2.54 -8.11
C ILE A 19 -6.72 2.42 -9.60
N PRO A 20 -5.74 2.60 -10.51
CA PRO A 20 -6.00 2.47 -11.94
C PRO A 20 -6.38 1.04 -12.30
N VAL A 21 -7.50 0.89 -13.00
CA VAL A 21 -7.98 -0.39 -13.52
C VAL A 21 -6.96 -0.96 -14.51
N ARG A 22 -6.44 -2.15 -14.22
CA ARG A 22 -5.51 -2.84 -15.12
C ARG A 22 -6.28 -3.62 -16.18
N PRO A 23 -6.18 -3.27 -17.47
CA PRO A 23 -6.86 -4.02 -18.51
C PRO A 23 -6.28 -5.44 -18.59
N ARG A 24 -7.15 -6.45 -18.44
CA ARG A 24 -6.77 -7.86 -18.63
C ARG A 24 -6.80 -8.17 -20.12
N ARG A 25 -5.73 -8.79 -20.62
CA ARG A 25 -5.70 -9.30 -22.01
C ARG A 25 -6.87 -10.26 -22.23
N ARG A 26 -7.57 -10.15 -23.36
CA ARG A 26 -8.71 -11.05 -23.66
C ARG A 26 -8.25 -12.46 -24.04
N ARG A 27 -7.16 -12.56 -24.81
CA ARG A 27 -6.60 -13.85 -25.26
C ARG A 27 -5.35 -14.20 -24.45
N TYR A 28 -5.25 -15.46 -24.02
CA TYR A 28 -4.17 -15.99 -23.16
C TYR A 28 -3.87 -15.08 -21.96
N PRO A 29 -4.86 -14.87 -21.08
CA PRO A 29 -4.81 -13.81 -20.07
C PRO A 29 -3.87 -14.09 -18.89
N GLY A 30 -3.17 -15.23 -18.90
CA GLY A 30 -2.32 -15.69 -17.81
C GLY A 30 -3.04 -15.87 -16.47
N ARG A 31 -2.25 -16.01 -15.41
CA ARG A 31 -2.74 -16.12 -14.02
C ARG A 31 -3.57 -14.88 -13.66
N ARG A 32 -4.62 -15.09 -12.85
CA ARG A 32 -5.42 -13.97 -12.32
C ARG A 32 -4.51 -13.10 -11.41
N PRO A 33 -4.54 -11.77 -11.56
CA PRO A 33 -3.85 -10.89 -10.63
C PRO A 33 -4.37 -11.10 -9.20
N ILE A 34 -3.49 -10.89 -8.23
CA ILE A 34 -3.90 -10.85 -6.82
C ILE A 34 -4.75 -9.58 -6.61
N PRO A 35 -5.85 -9.67 -5.83
CA PRO A 35 -6.69 -8.51 -5.51
C PRO A 35 -5.89 -7.36 -4.92
N ASP A 36 -6.20 -6.14 -5.33
CA ASP A 36 -5.41 -4.96 -4.99
C ASP A 36 -5.36 -4.68 -3.49
N ARG A 37 -6.47 -4.93 -2.77
CA ARG A 37 -6.51 -4.87 -1.30
C ARG A 37 -5.48 -5.77 -0.63
N ARG A 38 -5.32 -7.00 -1.12
CA ARG A 38 -4.32 -7.94 -0.57
C ARG A 38 -2.90 -7.48 -0.85
N VAL A 39 -2.67 -6.91 -2.02
CA VAL A 39 -1.36 -6.36 -2.37
C VAL A 39 -1.05 -5.13 -1.52
N LEU A 40 -2.04 -4.27 -1.24
CA LEU A 40 -1.88 -3.14 -0.33
C LEU A 40 -1.54 -3.60 1.09
N ASN A 41 -2.23 -4.61 1.63
CA ASN A 41 -1.87 -5.20 2.91
C ASN A 41 -0.42 -5.74 2.93
N GLY A 42 0.03 -6.36 1.83
CA GLY A 42 1.41 -6.81 1.68
C GLY A 42 2.43 -5.67 1.65
N ILE A 43 2.13 -4.57 0.94
CA ILE A 43 2.94 -3.36 0.94
C ILE A 43 3.06 -2.79 2.35
N LEU A 44 1.93 -2.61 3.05
CA LEU A 44 1.91 -2.07 4.41
C LEU A 44 2.67 -2.97 5.39
N HIS A 45 2.54 -4.29 5.26
CA HIS A 45 3.30 -5.23 6.08
C HIS A 45 4.80 -5.03 5.92
N VAL A 46 5.31 -4.98 4.68
CA VAL A 46 6.74 -4.76 4.42
C VAL A 46 7.19 -3.40 4.93
N LEU A 47 6.43 -2.33 4.65
CA LEU A 47 6.80 -0.97 5.07
C LEU A 47 6.81 -0.80 6.60
N HIS A 48 5.90 -1.46 7.31
CA HIS A 48 5.83 -1.36 8.77
C HIS A 48 6.86 -2.25 9.48
N THR A 49 7.12 -3.46 8.95
CA THR A 49 8.05 -4.41 9.58
C THR A 49 9.50 -4.18 9.15
N GLY A 50 9.73 -3.54 8.00
CA GLY A 50 11.05 -3.29 7.45
C GLY A 50 11.74 -4.52 6.87
N ILE A 51 11.04 -5.65 6.72
CA ILE A 51 11.58 -6.87 6.12
C ILE A 51 11.94 -6.65 4.64
N ALA A 52 12.82 -7.48 4.09
CA ALA A 52 13.05 -7.45 2.65
C ALA A 52 11.77 -7.91 1.90
N TRP A 53 11.57 -7.40 0.69
CA TRP A 53 10.44 -7.82 -0.17
C TRP A 53 10.45 -9.34 -0.44
N GLU A 54 11.63 -9.96 -0.49
CA GLU A 54 11.77 -11.41 -0.71
C GLU A 54 11.32 -12.23 0.50
N ASP A 55 11.37 -11.63 1.70
CA ASP A 55 11.03 -12.27 2.96
C ASP A 55 9.54 -12.15 3.32
N LEU A 56 8.73 -11.49 2.48
CA LEU A 56 7.28 -11.38 2.71
C LEU A 56 6.63 -12.77 2.74
N PRO A 57 6.04 -13.22 3.87
CA PRO A 57 5.50 -14.57 3.99
C PRO A 57 4.34 -14.80 3.01
N GLN A 58 4.47 -15.80 2.14
CA GLN A 58 3.46 -16.10 1.13
C GLN A 58 2.17 -16.67 1.72
N GLU A 59 2.25 -17.29 2.90
CA GLU A 59 1.12 -17.84 3.66
C GLU A 59 0.03 -16.82 4.00
N TYR A 60 0.37 -15.53 4.05
CA TYR A 60 -0.62 -14.46 4.28
C TYR A 60 -1.48 -14.15 3.05
N GLY A 61 -1.13 -14.69 1.87
CA GLY A 61 -1.92 -14.52 0.66
C GLY A 61 -1.89 -13.10 0.05
N TYR A 62 -0.98 -12.25 0.50
CA TYR A 62 -0.74 -10.89 -0.04
C TYR A 62 -0.09 -10.92 -1.43
N GLY A 63 0.54 -12.05 -1.78
CA GLY A 63 1.36 -12.21 -2.98
C GLY A 63 2.84 -12.23 -2.67
N SER A 64 3.67 -12.34 -3.70
CA SER A 64 5.12 -12.17 -3.52
C SER A 64 5.44 -10.71 -3.24
N GLY A 65 6.48 -10.43 -2.45
CA GLY A 65 6.87 -9.04 -2.23
C GLY A 65 7.35 -8.35 -3.50
N VAL A 66 7.88 -9.09 -4.50
CA VAL A 66 8.11 -8.54 -5.86
C VAL A 66 6.82 -8.02 -6.50
N THR A 67 5.69 -8.71 -6.32
CA THR A 67 4.39 -8.24 -6.79
C THR A 67 3.96 -6.97 -6.06
N CYS A 68 4.16 -6.93 -4.74
CA CYS A 68 3.87 -5.77 -3.90
C CYS A 68 4.72 -4.55 -4.31
N TRP A 69 6.03 -4.73 -4.48
CA TRP A 69 6.94 -3.67 -4.91
C TRP A 69 6.57 -3.11 -6.29
N ARG A 70 6.29 -3.98 -7.27
CA ARG A 70 5.84 -3.53 -8.61
C ARG A 70 4.55 -2.73 -8.50
N ARG A 71 3.62 -3.18 -7.65
CA ARG A 71 2.34 -2.50 -7.46
C ARG A 71 2.51 -1.13 -6.81
N LEU A 72 3.35 -1.05 -5.76
CA LEU A 72 3.72 0.21 -5.10
C LEU A 72 4.29 1.21 -6.11
N ARG A 73 5.25 0.79 -6.93
CA ARG A 73 5.85 1.62 -7.98
C ARG A 73 4.83 2.08 -9.01
N ASP A 74 4.02 1.17 -9.53
CA ASP A 74 3.04 1.50 -10.56
C ASP A 74 1.96 2.46 -10.02
N TRP A 75 1.57 2.32 -8.73
CA TRP A 75 0.64 3.25 -8.06
C TRP A 75 1.27 4.61 -7.78
N GLN A 76 2.55 4.65 -7.44
CA GLN A 76 3.31 5.92 -7.34
C GLN A 76 3.32 6.65 -8.68
N GLN A 77 3.62 5.94 -9.77
CA GLN A 77 3.62 6.55 -11.11
C GLN A 77 2.24 7.01 -11.57
N ALA A 78 1.18 6.36 -11.09
CA ALA A 78 -0.20 6.75 -11.36
C ALA A 78 -0.74 7.85 -10.43
N GLY A 79 0.06 8.33 -9.46
CA GLY A 79 -0.35 9.39 -8.53
C GLY A 79 -1.37 8.94 -7.48
N VAL A 80 -1.51 7.64 -7.22
CA VAL A 80 -2.49 7.09 -6.26
C VAL A 80 -2.27 7.66 -4.86
N TRP A 81 -1.01 7.73 -4.42
CA TRP A 81 -0.64 8.20 -3.09
C TRP A 81 -0.87 9.69 -2.91
N ASP A 82 -0.56 10.49 -3.96
CA ASP A 82 -0.83 11.92 -3.95
C ASP A 82 -2.33 12.20 -3.88
N ALA A 83 -3.13 11.48 -4.67
CA ALA A 83 -4.58 11.59 -4.64
C ALA A 83 -5.17 11.17 -3.30
N LEU A 84 -4.64 10.11 -2.68
CA LEU A 84 -5.07 9.65 -1.35
C LEU A 84 -4.76 10.69 -0.29
N HIS A 85 -3.54 11.24 -0.30
CA HIS A 85 -3.14 12.30 0.62
C HIS A 85 -4.07 13.51 0.51
N GLN A 86 -4.37 13.98 -0.71
CA GLN A 86 -5.32 15.08 -0.92
C GLN A 86 -6.72 14.76 -0.37
N ARG A 87 -7.25 13.54 -0.58
CA ARG A 87 -8.56 13.15 -0.03
C ARG A 87 -8.59 13.18 1.50
N LEU A 88 -7.54 12.66 2.14
CA LEU A 88 -7.43 12.66 3.59
C LEU A 88 -7.32 14.09 4.14
N LEU A 89 -6.56 14.97 3.49
CA LEU A 89 -6.48 16.38 3.85
C LEU A 89 -7.84 17.08 3.78
N VAL A 90 -8.61 16.84 2.71
CA VAL A 90 -9.96 17.41 2.57
C VAL A 90 -10.89 16.90 3.68
N ARG A 91 -10.86 15.60 3.99
CA ARG A 91 -11.68 15.02 5.08
C ARG A 91 -11.31 15.61 6.45
N LEU A 92 -10.01 15.70 6.77
CA LEU A 92 -9.54 16.23 8.05
C LEU A 92 -9.82 17.73 8.21
N ASN A 93 -9.68 18.49 7.12
CA ASN A 93 -10.02 19.91 7.10
C ASN A 93 -11.54 20.12 7.29
N ALA A 94 -12.37 19.31 6.63
CA ALA A 94 -13.83 19.35 6.80
C ALA A 94 -14.28 18.95 8.21
N ALA A 95 -13.53 18.07 8.89
CA ALA A 95 -13.81 17.65 10.26
C ALA A 95 -13.28 18.61 11.34
N ALA A 96 -12.63 19.72 10.97
CA ALA A 96 -11.87 20.61 11.87
C ALA A 96 -10.86 19.86 12.77
N ALA A 97 -10.47 18.65 12.36
CA ALA A 97 -9.73 17.68 13.16
C ALA A 97 -8.31 17.51 12.63
N ILE A 98 -7.66 18.62 12.27
CA ILE A 98 -6.29 18.56 11.79
C ILE A 98 -5.35 18.39 12.98
N ASP A 99 -5.23 17.15 13.47
CA ASP A 99 -4.16 16.74 14.39
C ASP A 99 -2.99 16.16 13.58
N TRP A 100 -2.14 17.07 13.10
CA TRP A 100 -0.90 16.77 12.38
C TRP A 100 0.12 15.96 13.20
N SER A 101 -0.06 15.83 14.53
CA SER A 101 0.90 15.14 15.38
C SER A 101 0.90 13.61 15.20
N ARG A 102 -0.21 13.01 14.73
CA ARG A 102 -0.31 11.56 14.48
C ARG A 102 0.05 11.16 13.05
N ALA A 103 -0.25 12.00 12.06
CA ALA A 103 -0.04 11.68 10.65
C ALA A 103 1.44 11.70 10.22
N CYS A 104 2.29 12.54 10.84
CA CYS A 104 3.71 12.64 10.52
C CYS A 104 4.60 11.64 11.29
N VAL A 105 4.11 11.08 12.41
CA VAL A 105 4.93 10.21 13.28
C VAL A 105 5.17 8.83 12.66
N ASP A 106 4.26 8.33 11.81
CA ASP A 106 4.47 7.04 11.13
C ASP A 106 5.32 7.14 9.83
N GLY A 107 5.57 8.34 9.31
CA GLY A 107 6.40 8.56 8.10
C GLY A 107 7.90 8.65 8.37
N SER A 108 8.32 8.76 9.64
CA SER A 108 9.70 9.07 10.03
C SER A 108 10.52 7.88 10.55
N HIS A 109 9.98 6.65 10.49
CA HIS A 109 10.66 5.46 11.02
C HIS A 109 11.29 4.50 10.01
N VAL A 110 11.48 4.88 8.75
CA VAL A 110 12.46 4.19 7.89
C VAL A 110 13.85 4.76 8.18
N ARG A 111 14.51 4.21 9.20
CA ARG A 111 15.96 4.36 9.36
C ARG A 111 16.63 3.79 8.11
N ALA A 112 17.37 4.63 7.39
CA ALA A 112 18.47 4.16 6.58
C ALA A 112 19.49 3.47 7.50
N LEU A 113 19.68 2.17 7.32
CA LEU A 113 20.95 1.51 7.62
C LEU A 113 21.73 1.57 6.28
N LEU A 114 22.66 2.52 6.07
CA LEU A 114 24.10 2.37 6.35
C LEU A 114 24.54 0.92 6.03
N GLY A 115 25.27 0.60 4.96
CA GLY A 115 26.52 1.22 4.49
C GLY A 115 27.66 0.22 4.75
N GLY A 116 28.37 -0.21 3.70
CA GLY A 116 29.55 -1.11 3.76
C GLY A 116 29.18 -2.60 3.79
N SER A 117 29.74 -3.48 2.96
CA SER A 117 31.03 -3.49 2.24
C SER A 117 30.90 -4.22 0.90
#